data_AF-A0A6M0AQU5-F1
#
_entry.id   AF-A0A6M0AQU5-F1
#
_cell.length_a   1.000
_cell.length_b   1.000
_cell.length_c   1.000
_cell.angle_alpha   90.00
_cell.angle_beta   90.00
_cell.angle_gamma   90.00
#
_symmetry.space_group_name_H-M   'P 1'
#
loop_
_entity.id
_entity.type
_entity.pdbx_description
1 polymer ?
#
loop_
_entity_poly.entity_id
_entity_poly.type
_entity_poly.pdbx_seq_one_letter_code
_entity_poly.pdbx_strand_id
1 'polypeptide(L)'
;LTQQLNEIEIPFHFKVLYNPKDYERHDSGVLYFDKCHYDAVERVLKTVYTEHQSHFQPDLPLFTMELAPGLGLAEEPDQKFAEQESFGMNRCQIVANGLLEAWHQGDDSTEARMKAILGQFSRLGIDLERVYLNANSEDIYQCLDI
;
A
#
# COMPACT_ATOMS: atom_id res chain seq x y z
N LEU A 1 -1.26 3.04 -19.75
CA LEU A 1 -0.32 3.12 -18.61
C LEU A 1 1.15 3.01 -19.03
N THR A 2 1.67 1.81 -19.28
CA THR A 2 3.13 1.59 -19.50
C THR A 2 3.69 2.38 -20.68
N GLN A 3 2.94 2.51 -21.78
CA GLN A 3 3.34 3.34 -22.92
C GLN A 3 3.57 4.81 -22.49
N GLN A 4 2.61 5.42 -21.79
CA GLN A 4 2.72 6.81 -21.35
C GLN A 4 3.88 6.99 -20.36
N LEU A 5 4.10 6.05 -19.43
CA LEU A 5 5.25 6.09 -18.52
C LEU A 5 6.60 5.98 -19.27
N ASN A 6 6.66 5.15 -20.31
CA ASN A 6 7.86 5.02 -21.16
C ASN A 6 8.12 6.30 -21.97
N GLU A 7 7.08 6.99 -22.46
CA GLU A 7 7.20 8.24 -23.23
C GLU A 7 7.82 9.38 -22.42
N ILE A 8 7.63 9.39 -21.09
CA ILE A 8 8.25 10.34 -20.17
C ILE A 8 9.45 9.74 -19.41
N GLU A 9 9.98 8.62 -19.88
CA GLU A 9 11.21 7.97 -19.39
C GLU A 9 11.19 7.64 -17.88
N ILE A 10 10.03 7.34 -17.31
CA ILE A 10 9.93 6.97 -15.89
C ILE A 10 10.33 5.50 -15.72
N PRO A 11 11.34 5.19 -14.89
CA PRO A 11 11.65 3.80 -14.53
C PRO A 11 10.53 3.22 -13.65
N PHE A 12 10.03 2.04 -14.02
CA PHE A 12 9.02 1.33 -13.23
C PHE A 12 9.18 -0.19 -13.32
N HIS A 13 8.62 -0.88 -12.33
CA HIS A 13 8.31 -2.31 -12.42
C HIS A 13 6.80 -2.47 -12.34
N PHE A 14 6.20 -3.14 -13.32
CA PHE A 14 4.77 -3.38 -13.33
C PHE A 14 4.51 -4.88 -13.35
N LYS A 15 3.77 -5.36 -12.35
CA LYS A 15 3.33 -6.75 -12.28
C LYS A 15 1.81 -6.81 -12.35
N VAL A 16 1.31 -7.78 -13.11
CA VAL A 16 -0.11 -8.09 -13.24
C VAL A 16 -0.30 -9.59 -13.11
N LEU A 17 -1.52 -10.01 -12.80
CA LEU A 17 -1.85 -11.43 -12.73
C LEU A 17 -1.77 -12.06 -14.11
N TYR A 18 -1.22 -13.28 -14.15
CA TYR A 18 -1.09 -14.06 -15.38
C TYR A 18 -2.44 -14.67 -15.82
N ASN A 19 -3.22 -15.19 -14.87
CA ASN A 19 -4.48 -15.87 -15.17
C ASN A 19 -5.66 -14.89 -15.07
N PRO A 20 -6.46 -14.72 -16.14
CA PRO A 20 -7.61 -13.81 -16.14
C PRO A 20 -8.64 -14.07 -15.03
N LYS A 21 -8.76 -15.32 -14.57
CA LYS A 21 -9.71 -15.68 -13.51
C LYS A 21 -9.32 -15.12 -12.14
N ASP A 22 -8.08 -14.70 -11.96
CA ASP A 22 -7.58 -14.23 -10.67
C ASP A 22 -7.80 -12.72 -10.47
N TYR A 23 -8.34 -12.02 -11.48
CA TYR A 23 -8.58 -10.56 -11.45
C TYR A 23 -9.69 -10.10 -10.48
N GLU A 24 -10.27 -11.03 -9.73
CA GLU A 24 -11.15 -10.73 -8.59
C GLU A 24 -10.36 -10.22 -7.36
N ARG A 25 -9.02 -10.33 -7.37
CA ARG A 25 -8.15 -9.82 -6.31
C ARG A 25 -8.10 -8.29 -6.29
N HIS A 26 -8.02 -7.74 -5.08
CA HIS A 26 -7.90 -6.28 -4.87
C HIS A 26 -6.52 -5.75 -5.33
N ASP A 27 -5.51 -6.61 -5.52
CA ASP A 27 -4.15 -6.25 -5.93
C ASP A 27 -3.77 -6.86 -7.29
N SER A 28 -4.72 -6.88 -8.24
CA SER A 28 -4.55 -7.53 -9.55
C SER A 28 -3.47 -6.92 -10.46
N GLY A 29 -3.08 -5.67 -10.18
CA GLY A 29 -1.94 -5.01 -10.80
C GLY A 29 -1.21 -4.14 -9.79
N VAL A 30 0.11 -4.15 -9.81
CA VAL A 30 0.94 -3.36 -8.89
C VAL A 30 2.06 -2.70 -9.68
N LEU A 31 2.09 -1.37 -9.63
CA LEU A 31 3.11 -0.52 -10.24
C LEU A 31 4.07 -0.02 -9.17
N TYR A 32 5.36 -0.35 -9.33
CA TYR A 32 6.45 0.17 -8.52
C TYR A 32 7.21 1.23 -9.31
N PHE A 33 7.48 2.35 -8.67
CA PHE A 33 8.28 3.45 -9.22
C PHE A 33 8.95 4.18 -8.05
N ASP A 34 9.99 4.97 -8.33
CA ASP A 34 10.66 5.77 -7.31
C ASP A 34 9.77 6.96 -6.90
N LYS A 35 9.69 7.24 -5.59
CA LYS A 35 8.88 8.33 -5.03
C LYS A 35 9.17 9.69 -5.67
N CYS A 36 10.42 9.97 -6.08
CA CYS A 36 10.76 11.23 -6.73
C CYS A 36 10.02 11.46 -8.07
N HIS A 37 9.45 10.41 -8.65
CA HIS A 37 8.65 10.47 -9.87
C HIS A 37 7.14 10.60 -9.62
N TYR A 38 6.68 10.67 -8.36
CA TYR A 38 5.25 10.64 -8.03
C TYR A 38 4.43 11.68 -8.80
N ASP A 39 4.84 12.95 -8.83
CA ASP A 39 4.11 14.00 -9.56
C ASP A 39 3.92 13.68 -11.06
N ALA A 40 4.92 13.07 -11.70
CA ALA A 40 4.84 12.70 -13.10
C ALA A 40 3.92 11.47 -13.30
N VAL A 41 4.05 10.49 -12.42
CA VAL A 41 3.23 9.28 -12.42
C VAL A 41 1.77 9.58 -12.12
N GLU A 42 1.48 10.47 -11.16
CA GLU A 42 0.14 10.89 -10.79
C GLU A 42 -0.61 11.48 -12.00
N ARG A 43 0.05 12.35 -12.80
CA ARG A 43 -0.54 12.91 -14.03
C ARG A 43 -0.90 11.82 -15.04
N VAL A 44 -0.02 10.84 -15.23
CA VAL A 44 -0.29 9.69 -16.12
C VAL A 44 -1.43 8.83 -15.56
N LEU A 45 -1.45 8.58 -14.25
CA LEU A 45 -2.50 7.81 -13.59
C LEU A 45 -3.85 8.49 -13.72
N LYS A 46 -3.94 9.82 -13.57
CA LYS A 46 -5.18 10.59 -13.80
C LYS A 46 -5.75 10.33 -15.20
N THR A 47 -4.95 10.53 -16.24
CA THR A 47 -5.39 10.29 -17.62
C THR A 47 -5.86 8.85 -17.84
N VAL A 48 -5.04 7.87 -17.44
CA VAL A 48 -5.35 6.44 -17.64
C VAL A 48 -6.59 6.03 -16.84
N TYR A 49 -6.74 6.53 -15.61
CA TYR A 49 -7.87 6.22 -14.75
C TYR A 49 -9.16 6.79 -15.35
N THR A 50 -9.18 8.06 -15.75
CA THR A 50 -10.37 8.68 -16.38
C THR A 50 -10.82 7.93 -17.64
N GLU A 51 -9.89 7.46 -18.47
CA GLU A 51 -10.20 6.70 -19.70
C GLU A 51 -10.73 5.28 -19.42
N HIS A 52 -10.38 4.69 -18.28
CA HIS A 52 -10.60 3.27 -18.00
C HIS A 52 -11.34 2.98 -16.68
N GLN A 53 -11.89 4.00 -16.02
CA GLN A 53 -12.53 3.91 -14.70
C GLN A 53 -13.54 2.78 -14.61
N SER A 54 -14.29 2.52 -15.68
CA SER A 54 -15.31 1.44 -15.73
C SER A 54 -14.75 0.03 -15.52
N HIS A 55 -13.44 -0.16 -15.61
CA HIS A 55 -12.78 -1.45 -15.40
C HIS A 55 -12.28 -1.65 -13.97
N PHE A 56 -12.25 -0.60 -13.15
CA PHE A 56 -11.80 -0.66 -11.77
C PHE A 56 -12.94 -1.17 -10.87
N GLN A 57 -12.64 -2.15 -10.02
CA GLN A 57 -13.49 -2.48 -8.88
C GLN A 57 -13.21 -1.47 -7.76
N PRO A 58 -14.21 -1.01 -7.00
CA PRO A 58 -14.01 0.09 -6.03
C PRO A 58 -13.13 -0.30 -4.83
N ASP A 59 -13.07 -1.58 -4.49
CA ASP A 59 -12.39 -2.07 -3.28
C ASP A 59 -10.87 -2.01 -3.39
N LEU A 60 -10.22 -1.79 -2.24
CA LEU A 60 -8.76 -1.66 -2.12
C LEU A 60 -8.15 -2.72 -1.21
N PRO A 61 -6.85 -3.02 -1.36
CA PRO A 61 -6.10 -3.74 -0.35
C PRO A 61 -6.06 -2.96 0.98
N LEU A 62 -6.14 -3.67 2.10
CA LEU A 62 -6.02 -3.08 3.42
C LEU A 62 -4.71 -2.28 3.57
N PHE A 63 -4.76 -1.25 4.41
CA PHE A 63 -3.65 -0.35 4.75
C PHE A 63 -3.15 0.58 3.62
N THR A 64 -3.72 0.49 2.42
CA THR A 64 -3.38 1.42 1.34
C THR A 64 -4.14 2.75 1.48
N MET A 65 -3.56 3.84 0.98
CA MET A 65 -4.27 5.09 0.75
C MET A 65 -5.12 4.96 -0.51
N GLU A 66 -6.37 5.40 -0.45
CA GLU A 66 -7.21 5.54 -1.64
C GLU A 66 -6.79 6.78 -2.44
N LEU A 67 -6.28 6.56 -3.66
CA LEU A 67 -6.10 7.63 -4.63
C LEU A 67 -7.40 7.89 -5.40
N ALA A 68 -8.10 6.82 -5.77
CA ALA A 68 -9.43 6.81 -6.39
C ALA A 68 -10.06 5.43 -6.17
N PRO A 69 -11.38 5.23 -6.40
CA PRO A 69 -12.00 3.91 -6.26
C PRO A 69 -11.25 2.84 -7.07
N GLY A 70 -10.76 1.79 -6.42
CA GLY A 70 -9.96 0.73 -7.04
C GLY A 70 -8.49 1.04 -7.31
N LEU A 71 -8.02 2.25 -6.98
CA LEU A 71 -6.64 2.67 -7.13
C LEU A 71 -6.05 3.03 -5.77
N GLY A 72 -5.27 2.10 -5.20
CA GLY A 72 -4.60 2.27 -3.93
C GLY A 72 -3.12 2.66 -4.09
N LEU A 73 -2.57 3.32 -3.07
CA LEU A 73 -1.15 3.65 -2.96
C LEU A 73 -0.59 3.25 -1.59
N ALA A 74 0.65 2.78 -1.60
CA ALA A 74 1.46 2.61 -0.41
C ALA A 74 2.94 2.70 -0.76
N GLU A 75 3.75 3.13 0.20
CA GLU A 75 5.21 3.10 0.09
C GLU A 75 5.73 1.67 0.28
N GLU A 76 6.73 1.31 -0.51
CA GLU A 76 7.46 0.05 -0.30
C GLU A 76 8.14 0.10 1.09
N PRO A 77 7.94 -0.90 1.96
CA PRO A 77 8.48 -0.88 3.31
C PRO A 77 10.02 -0.76 3.34
N ASP A 78 10.52 0.21 4.11
CA ASP A 78 11.96 0.43 4.34
C ASP A 78 12.51 -0.40 5.52
N GLN A 79 11.63 -0.79 6.46
CA GLN A 79 11.91 -1.71 7.56
C GLN A 79 11.21 -3.05 7.33
N LYS A 80 11.95 -4.02 6.80
CA LYS A 80 11.43 -5.35 6.44
C LYS A 80 11.69 -6.40 7.51
N PHE A 81 10.78 -7.35 7.66
CA PHE A 81 10.94 -8.51 8.55
C PHE A 81 11.58 -9.73 7.85
N ALA A 82 11.61 -9.72 6.52
CA ALA A 82 12.21 -10.77 5.69
C ALA A 82 12.83 -10.16 4.42
N GLU A 83 13.73 -10.91 3.76
CA GLU A 83 14.35 -10.45 2.50
C GLU A 83 13.32 -10.22 1.40
N GLN A 84 12.33 -11.12 1.29
CA GLN A 84 11.22 -11.01 0.35
C GLN A 84 9.94 -10.76 1.12
N GLU A 85 9.46 -9.52 1.04
CA GLU A 85 8.27 -9.06 1.75
C GLU A 85 7.54 -8.04 0.89
N SER A 86 6.21 -8.18 0.79
CA SER A 86 5.33 -7.19 0.19
C SER A 86 4.80 -6.22 1.24
N PHE A 87 4.29 -5.06 0.82
CA PHE A 87 3.62 -4.11 1.71
C PHE A 87 2.56 -4.76 2.61
N GLY A 88 1.65 -5.55 2.04
CA GLY A 88 0.60 -6.22 2.80
C GLY A 88 1.16 -7.24 3.81
N MET A 89 2.20 -7.98 3.45
CA MET A 89 2.88 -8.88 4.39
C MET A 89 3.50 -8.11 5.56
N ASN A 90 4.18 -6.99 5.27
CA ASN A 90 4.81 -6.17 6.29
C ASN A 90 3.78 -5.62 7.30
N ARG A 91 2.70 -4.98 6.83
CA ARG A 91 1.68 -4.43 7.73
C ARG A 91 0.94 -5.52 8.52
N CYS A 92 0.66 -6.66 7.89
CA CYS A 92 0.12 -7.83 8.61
C CYS A 92 1.09 -8.39 9.65
N GLN A 93 2.40 -8.39 9.39
CA GLN A 93 3.40 -8.86 10.35
C GLN A 93 3.49 -7.97 11.59
N ILE A 94 3.34 -6.65 11.44
CA ILE A 94 3.25 -5.71 12.57
C ILE A 94 2.06 -6.06 13.47
N VAL A 95 0.89 -6.27 12.85
CA VAL A 95 -0.33 -6.70 13.58
C VAL A 95 -0.10 -8.04 14.27
N ALA A 96 0.47 -9.03 13.57
CA ALA A 96 0.75 -10.34 14.11
C ALA A 96 1.70 -10.29 15.31
N ASN A 97 2.73 -9.45 15.26
CA ASN A 97 3.65 -9.24 16.38
C ASN A 97 2.91 -8.70 17.63
N GLY A 98 1.97 -7.77 17.45
CA GLY A 98 1.19 -7.23 18.56
C GLY A 98 0.25 -8.26 19.17
N LEU A 99 -0.37 -9.09 18.33
CA LEU A 99 -1.20 -10.20 18.78
C LEU A 99 -0.38 -11.23 19.59
N LEU A 100 0.82 -11.58 19.12
CA LEU A 100 1.72 -12.50 19.83
C LEU A 100 2.20 -11.90 21.16
N GLU A 101 2.48 -10.60 21.20
CA GLU A 101 2.90 -9.91 22.43
C GLU A 101 1.80 -9.95 23.50
N ALA A 102 0.55 -9.61 23.14
CA ALA A 102 -0.58 -9.67 24.07
C ALA A 102 -0.79 -11.11 24.60
N TRP A 103 -0.70 -12.09 23.71
CA TRP A 103 -0.80 -13.50 24.08
C TRP A 103 0.30 -13.93 25.06
N HIS A 104 1.56 -13.53 24.82
CA HIS A 104 2.68 -13.82 25.71
C HIS A 104 2.55 -13.16 27.09
N GLN A 105 1.88 -12.01 27.18
CA GLN A 105 1.59 -11.32 28.44
C GLN A 105 0.43 -11.97 29.22
N GLY A 106 -0.29 -12.93 28.64
CA GLY A 106 -1.39 -13.65 29.26
C GLY A 106 -2.71 -12.87 29.30
N ASP A 107 -2.80 -11.74 28.60
CA ASP A 107 -4.01 -10.90 28.49
C ASP A 107 -4.46 -10.84 27.02
N ASP A 108 -5.39 -11.73 26.67
CA ASP A 108 -5.96 -11.83 25.31
C ASP A 108 -7.24 -10.97 25.15
N SER A 109 -7.48 -10.02 26.06
CA SER A 109 -8.59 -9.09 25.91
C SER A 109 -8.44 -8.23 24.65
N THR A 110 -9.56 -7.76 24.11
CA THR A 110 -9.54 -6.88 22.92
C THR A 110 -8.74 -5.60 23.19
N GLU A 111 -8.90 -4.96 24.35
CA GLU A 111 -8.08 -3.80 24.74
C GLU A 111 -6.58 -4.12 24.74
N ALA A 112 -6.16 -5.23 25.36
CA ALA A 112 -4.75 -5.59 25.46
C ALA A 112 -4.14 -5.87 24.09
N ARG A 113 -4.83 -6.63 23.23
CA ARG A 113 -4.42 -6.89 21.85
C ARG A 113 -4.28 -5.59 21.05
N MET A 114 -5.27 -4.71 21.14
CA MET A 114 -5.21 -3.43 20.44
C MET A 114 -4.04 -2.59 20.95
N LYS A 115 -3.86 -2.48 22.27
CA LYS A 115 -2.72 -1.77 22.86
C LYS A 115 -1.38 -2.31 22.36
N ALA A 116 -1.21 -3.62 22.30
CA ALA A 116 0.01 -4.25 21.82
C ALA A 116 0.24 -4.01 20.31
N ILE A 117 -0.80 -4.13 19.47
CA ILE A 117 -0.72 -3.81 18.04
C ILE A 117 -0.30 -2.35 17.82
N LEU A 118 -0.98 -1.41 18.50
CA LEU A 118 -0.65 0.02 18.41
C LEU A 118 0.78 0.29 18.87
N GLY A 119 1.24 -0.42 19.90
CA GLY A 119 2.63 -0.40 20.37
C GLY A 119 3.64 -0.85 19.32
N GLN A 120 3.32 -1.88 18.52
CA GLN A 120 4.18 -2.34 17.43
C GLN A 120 4.32 -1.31 16.31
N PHE A 121 3.21 -0.68 15.88
CA PHE A 121 3.26 0.43 14.91
C PHE A 121 4.08 1.60 15.45
N SER A 122 3.83 2.01 16.70
CA SER A 122 4.55 3.11 17.35
C SER A 122 6.06 2.85 17.44
N ARG A 123 6.47 1.62 17.78
CA ARG A 123 7.90 1.24 17.86
C ARG A 123 8.64 1.37 16.53
N LEU A 124 7.92 1.17 15.41
CA LEU A 124 8.47 1.30 14.08
C LEU A 124 8.39 2.74 13.54
N GLY A 125 7.71 3.65 14.27
CA GLY A 125 7.49 5.03 13.85
C GLY A 125 6.44 5.17 12.76
N ILE A 126 5.58 4.17 12.56
CA ILE A 126 4.52 4.20 11.55
C ILE A 126 3.28 4.87 12.16
N ASP A 127 2.81 5.92 11.51
CA ASP A 127 1.59 6.63 11.87
C ASP A 127 0.36 5.78 11.53
N LEU A 128 -0.53 5.59 12.50
CA LEU A 128 -1.73 4.77 12.35
C LEU A 128 -2.79 5.43 11.47
N GLU A 129 -2.79 6.75 11.36
CA GLU A 129 -3.68 7.46 10.44
C GLU A 129 -3.15 7.43 9.01
N ARG A 130 -1.85 7.10 8.83
CA ARG A 130 -1.16 7.10 7.55
C ARG A 130 -0.29 5.84 7.37
N VAL A 131 -0.88 4.68 7.61
CA VAL A 131 -0.20 3.36 7.56
C VAL A 131 0.40 3.00 6.19
N TYR A 132 -0.04 3.68 5.14
CA TYR A 132 0.49 3.58 3.78
C TYR A 132 1.86 4.23 3.62
N LEU A 133 2.28 5.08 4.57
CA LEU A 133 3.61 5.70 4.62
C LEU A 133 4.59 4.86 5.43
N ASN A 134 5.87 5.03 5.13
CA ASN A 134 6.97 4.64 6.01
C ASN A 134 7.20 5.68 7.11
N ALA A 135 8.00 5.29 8.11
CA ALA A 135 8.30 6.16 9.24
C ALA A 135 9.05 7.42 8.79
N ASN A 136 8.57 8.59 9.25
CA ASN A 136 9.13 9.91 8.90
C ASN A 136 9.10 10.26 7.40
N SER A 137 8.34 9.53 6.59
CA SER A 137 8.18 9.85 5.18
C SER A 137 7.32 11.09 4.99
N GLU A 138 7.72 11.98 4.07
CA GLU A 138 6.92 13.15 3.71
C GLU A 138 5.66 12.72 2.95
N ASP A 139 4.50 13.15 3.41
CA ASP A 139 3.24 12.81 2.76
C ASP A 139 2.99 13.76 1.59
N ILE A 140 3.37 13.33 0.39
CA ILE A 140 3.19 14.07 -0.87
C ILE A 140 1.95 13.60 -1.65
N TYR A 141 1.23 12.62 -1.12
CA TYR A 141 0.18 11.91 -1.84
C TYR A 141 -1.17 12.61 -1.65
N GLN A 142 -1.98 12.64 -2.71
CA GLN A 142 -3.33 13.20 -2.66
C GLN A 142 -4.28 12.32 -3.45
N CYS A 143 -5.56 12.31 -3.06
CA CYS A 143 -6.60 11.73 -3.90
C CYS A 143 -6.55 12.37 -5.29
N LEU A 144 -6.77 11.57 -6.33
CA LEU A 144 -6.81 12.08 -7.68
C LEU A 144 -8.00 13.03 -7.81
N ASP A 145 -7.72 14.23 -8.32
CA ASP A 145 -8.75 15.16 -8.80
C ASP A 145 -9.19 14.70 -10.19
N ILE A 146 -10.30 13.95 -10.25
CA ILE A 146 -10.85 13.25 -11.43
C ILE A 146 -12.29 13.63 -11.70
#